data_AF-A0A9X5GV89-F1
#
_entry.id   AF-A0A9X5GV89-F1
#
_cell.length_a   1.000
_cell.length_b   1.000
_cell.length_c   1.000
_cell.angle_alpha   90.00
_cell.angle_beta   90.00
_cell.angle_gamma   90.00
#
_symmetry.space_group_name_H-M   'P 1'
#
loop_
_entity.id
_entity.type
_entity.pdbx_description
1 polymer ?
#
loop_
_entity_poly.entity_id
_entity_poly.type
_entity_poly.pdbx_seq_one_letter_code
_entity_poly.pdbx_strand_id
1 'polypeptide(L)' 'MKKYEYKVITIATSLALGTKQYEKIAQEFEMQLNELGADGWELVQRIDGFFFFKREIK' A
#
# COMPACT_ATOMS: atom_id res chain seq x y z
N MET A 1 7.55 -26.22 -0.27
CA MET A 1 7.68 -24.82 -0.74
C MET A 1 6.48 -24.05 -0.25
N LYS A 2 6.65 -22.81 0.22
CA LYS A 2 5.52 -21.96 0.63
C LYS A 2 4.71 -21.53 -0.59
N LYS A 3 3.40 -21.34 -0.43
CA LYS A 3 2.50 -20.81 -1.47
C LYS A 3 2.07 -19.40 -1.08
N TYR A 4 1.93 -18.52 -2.07
CA TYR A 4 1.56 -17.14 -1.87
C TYR A 4 0.42 -16.75 -2.80
N GLU A 5 -0.49 -15.92 -2.29
CA GLU A 5 -1.42 -15.15 -3.09
C GLU A 5 -0.91 -13.71 -3.25
N TYR A 6 -1.30 -13.05 -4.34
CA TYR A 6 -0.84 -11.72 -4.71
C TYR A 6 -2.01 -10.78 -4.91
N LYS A 7 -1.82 -9.52 -4.54
CA LYS A 7 -2.79 -8.44 -4.72
C LYS A 7 -2.08 -7.20 -5.26
N VAL A 8 -2.74 -6.50 -6.18
CA VAL A 8 -2.28 -5.22 -6.71
C VAL A 8 -3.37 -4.19 -6.47
N ILE A 9 -3.00 -3.04 -5.90
CA ILE A 9 -3.94 -1.93 -5.68
C ILE A 9 -3.31 -0.61 -6.14
N THR A 10 -4.18 0.37 -6.36
CA THR A 10 -3.83 1.78 -6.47
C THR A 10 -4.37 2.50 -5.24
N ILE A 11 -3.55 3.35 -4.63
CA ILE A 11 -3.99 4.22 -3.54
C ILE A 11 -4.19 5.60 -4.13
N ALA A 12 -5.45 6.02 -4.23
CA ALA A 12 -5.80 7.33 -4.79
C ALA A 12 -5.39 8.43 -3.82
N THR A 13 -4.43 9.25 -4.23
CA THR A 13 -4.07 10.47 -3.50
C THR A 13 -4.60 11.69 -4.22
N SER A 14 -5.22 12.61 -3.48
CA SER A 14 -5.56 13.92 -4.03
C SER A 14 -4.29 14.62 -4.55
N LEU A 15 -4.37 15.24 -5.73
CA LEU A 15 -3.29 16.04 -6.30
C LEU A 15 -2.96 17.19 -5.33
N ALA A 16 -1.77 17.14 -4.72
CA ALA A 16 -1.34 18.17 -3.79
C ALA A 16 -1.05 19.48 -4.54
N LEU A 17 -1.74 20.56 -4.17
CA LEU A 17 -1.46 21.92 -4.63
C LEU A 17 -0.61 22.72 -3.61
N GLY A 18 0.17 22.05 -2.76
CA GLY A 18 1.03 22.71 -1.78
C GLY A 18 1.75 21.78 -0.80
N THR A 19 2.74 22.31 -0.08
CA THR A 19 3.67 21.53 0.76
C THR A 19 3.02 20.90 2.00
N LYS A 20 2.04 21.56 2.62
CA LYS A 20 1.32 21.06 3.82
C LYS A 20 0.45 19.83 3.56
N GLN A 21 0.14 19.53 2.30
CA GLN A 21 -0.69 18.37 1.94
C GLN A 21 0.12 17.08 1.76
N TYR A 22 1.45 17.15 1.61
CA TYR A 22 2.28 15.94 1.49
C TYR A 22 2.31 15.12 2.78
N GLU A 23 2.39 15.76 3.95
CA GLU A 23 2.35 15.06 5.24
C GLU A 23 1.03 14.31 5.44
N LYS A 24 -0.09 14.97 5.12
CA LYS A 24 -1.41 14.36 5.19
C LYS A 24 -1.53 13.16 4.23
N ILE A 25 -1.03 13.29 3.00
CA ILE A 25 -1.02 12.20 2.03
C ILE A 25 -0.14 11.04 2.53
N ALA A 26 1.01 11.33 3.12
CA ALA A 26 1.89 10.29 3.69
C ALA A 26 1.19 9.51 4.81
N GLN A 27 0.45 10.20 5.69
CA GLN A 27 -0.35 9.56 6.73
C GLN A 27 -1.51 8.73 6.16
N GLU A 28 -2.17 9.21 5.10
CA GLU A 28 -3.23 8.45 4.42
C GLU A 28 -2.68 7.16 3.78
N PHE A 29 -1.49 7.23 3.15
CA PHE A 29 -0.79 6.03 2.68
C PHE A 29 -0.46 5.08 3.82
N GLU A 30 0.16 5.59 4.89
CA GLU A 30 0.57 4.78 6.04
C GLU A 30 -0.62 4.04 6.66
N MET A 31 -1.75 4.73 6.86
CA MET A 31 -2.97 4.12 7.39
C MET A 31 -3.47 2.96 6.52
N GLN A 32 -3.59 3.15 5.20
CA GLN A 32 -4.05 2.08 4.30
C GLN A 32 -3.06 0.91 4.21
N LEU A 33 -1.76 1.20 4.22
CA LEU A 33 -0.72 0.15 4.23
C LEU A 33 -0.73 -0.64 5.53
N ASN A 34 -1.00 0.01 6.66
CA ASN A 34 -1.09 -0.63 7.97
C ASN A 34 -2.32 -1.55 8.08
N GLU A 35 -3.47 -1.15 7.53
CA GLU A 35 -4.66 -2.02 7.45
C GLU A 35 -4.36 -3.29 6.64
N LEU A 36 -3.69 -3.16 5.50
CA LEU A 36 -3.26 -4.31 4.70
C LEU A 36 -2.26 -5.20 5.45
N GLY A 37 -1.32 -4.59 6.17
CA GLY A 37 -0.37 -5.31 7.02
C GLY A 37 -1.08 -6.10 8.13
N ALA A 38 -2.11 -5.53 8.75
CA ALA A 38 -2.92 -6.20 9.78
C ALA A 38 -3.68 -7.41 9.21
N ASP A 39 -4.11 -7.35 7.95
CA ASP A 39 -4.71 -8.47 7.20
C ASP A 39 -3.68 -9.53 6.73
N GLY A 40 -2.40 -9.34 7.07
CA GLY A 40 -1.29 -10.24 6.74
C GLY A 40 -0.71 -10.04 5.34
N TRP A 41 -0.98 -8.92 4.67
CA TRP A 41 -0.35 -8.59 3.39
C TRP A 41 1.03 -7.97 3.61
N GLU A 42 2.02 -8.51 2.92
CA GLU A 42 3.38 -7.96 2.87
C GLU A 42 3.56 -7.12 1.61
N LEU A 43 4.01 -5.88 1.77
CA LEU A 43 4.36 -5.01 0.63
C LEU A 43 5.63 -5.53 -0.05
N VAL A 44 5.55 -5.80 -1.35
CA VAL A 44 6.65 -6.31 -2.18
C VAL A 44 7.31 -5.18 -2.97
N GLN A 45 6.49 -4.35 -3.61
CA GLN A 45 6.97 -3.29 -4.48
C GLN A 45 5.95 -2.18 -4.60
N ARG A 46 6.44 -0.95 -4.79
CA ARG A 46 5.68 0.19 -5.30
C ARG A 46 6.31 0.68 -6.60
N ILE A 47 5.54 0.79 -7.68
CA ILE A 47 5.98 1.33 -8.97
C ILE A 47 4.80 1.99 -9.69
N ASP A 48 5.01 3.16 -10.29
CA ASP A 48 4.01 3.90 -11.09
C ASP A 48 2.63 4.04 -10.43
N GLY A 49 2.59 4.24 -9.11
CA GLY A 49 1.34 4.38 -8.34
C GLY A 49 0.65 3.06 -7.97
N PHE A 50 1.17 1.93 -8.41
CA PHE A 50 0.72 0.59 -8.02
C PHE A 50 1.48 0.08 -6.80
N PHE A 51 0.78 -0.65 -5.95
CA PHE A 51 1.32 -1.33 -4.78
C PHE A 51 1.07 -2.83 -4.91
N PHE A 52 2.15 -3.60 -4.88
CA PHE A 52 2.15 -5.05 -5.04
C PHE A 52 2.35 -5.70 -3.68
N PHE A 53 1.43 -6.61 -3.34
CA PHE A 53 1.46 -7.33 -2.08
C PHE A 53 1.49 -8.83 -2.30
N LYS A 54 1.99 -9.54 -1.30
CA LYS A 54 1.87 -10.99 -1.19
C LYS A 54 1.37 -11.38 0.21
N ARG A 55 0.72 -12.53 0.31
CA ARG A 55 0.35 -13.16 1.59
C ARG A 55 0.55 -14.66 1.50
N GLU A 56 1.09 -15.27 2.55
CA GLU A 56 1.29 -16.73 2.58
C GLU A 56 -0.07 -17.43 2.70
N ILE A 57 -0.32 -18.40 1.82
CA ILE A 57 -1.51 -19.26 1.87
C ILE A 57 -1.20 -20.39 2.87
N LYS A 58 -1.98 -20.47 3.95
CA LYS A 58 -1.91 -21.56 4.92
C LYS A 58 -2.42 -22.88 4.33
#